data_AF-Q2XSB1-F1
#
_entry.id   AF-Q2XSB1-F1
#
_cell.length_a   1.000
_cell.length_b   1.000
_cell.length_c   1.000
_cell.angle_alpha   90.00
_cell.angle_beta   90.00
_cell.angle_gamma   90.00
#
_symmetry.space_group_name_H-M   'P 1'
#
loop_
_entity.id
_entity.type
_entity.pdbx_description
1 polymer ?
#
loop_
_entity_poly.entity_id
_entity_poly.type
_entity_poly.pdbx_seq_one_letter_code
_entity_poly.pdbx_strand_id
1 'polypeptide(L)'
;TQIEVALRKYYLKNYHDPAGFDIGQIGLGNHPVGTLARASFQPFNTGDPVEVSMCLNIVLETAYTNPLVVALPQVAAVNGEHAMPTAFLSIQSDESRHMANGYGTLMSVIQEHDNLPFLQESLDRHFWHQHQSMDTLVGVLSEYFAVERPWAYKDVWEEWVVDDFVGSYMSRLSPFGLKPPARLGEVARFVNEMHHSVAIALAAMWPLNFWRTDPMGSADYE
;
A
#
# COMPACT_ATOMS: atom_id res chain seq x y z
N THR A 1 3.80 14.05 -0.26
CA THR A 1 4.23 14.75 -1.50
C THR A 1 5.57 15.47 -1.44
N GLN A 2 5.79 16.53 -0.65
CA GLN A 2 7.05 17.31 -0.73
C GLN A 2 8.29 16.52 -0.31
N ILE A 3 8.16 15.69 0.74
CA ILE A 3 9.23 14.80 1.23
C ILE A 3 9.63 13.81 0.13
N GLU A 4 8.67 13.19 -0.55
CA GLU A 4 8.93 12.24 -1.65
C GLU A 4 9.59 12.92 -2.86
N VAL A 5 9.19 14.16 -3.19
CA VAL A 5 9.86 14.96 -4.24
C VAL A 5 11.30 15.28 -3.84
N ALA A 6 11.55 15.59 -2.57
CA ALA A 6 12.90 15.81 -2.07
C ALA A 6 13.74 14.52 -2.12
N LEU A 7 13.16 13.38 -1.76
CA LEU A 7 13.79 12.05 -1.87
C LEU A 7 14.14 11.72 -3.33
N ARG A 8 13.22 11.94 -4.28
CA ARG A 8 13.51 11.78 -5.72
C ARG A 8 14.66 12.67 -6.18
N LYS A 9 14.67 13.94 -5.76
CA LYS A 9 15.77 14.87 -6.07
C LYS A 9 17.10 14.44 -5.45
N TYR A 10 17.07 13.77 -4.30
CA TYR A 10 18.25 13.19 -3.69
C TYR A 10 18.78 12.04 -4.55
N TYR A 11 17.94 11.10 -4.98
CA TYR A 11 18.37 10.00 -5.86
C TYR A 11 18.90 10.50 -7.20
N LEU A 12 18.25 11.50 -7.81
CA LEU A 12 18.73 12.14 -9.04
C LEU A 12 20.17 12.67 -8.96
N LYS A 13 20.63 13.05 -7.77
CA LYS A 13 21.96 13.64 -7.56
C LYS A 13 22.99 12.64 -7.06
N ASN A 14 22.56 11.62 -6.31
CA ASN A 14 23.45 10.79 -5.50
C ASN A 14 23.42 9.30 -5.88
N TYR A 15 22.41 8.84 -6.61
CA TYR A 15 22.35 7.46 -7.07
C TYR A 15 23.15 7.28 -8.36
N HIS A 16 23.81 6.14 -8.49
CA HIS A 16 24.73 5.87 -9.61
C HIS A 16 24.01 5.80 -10.98
N ASP A 17 22.72 5.49 -10.98
CA ASP A 17 21.89 5.40 -12.18
C ASP A 17 20.63 6.30 -12.04
N PRO A 18 20.75 7.60 -12.33
CA PRO A 18 19.65 8.55 -12.14
C PRO A 18 18.51 8.39 -13.18
N ALA A 19 18.71 7.57 -14.22
CA ALA A 19 17.70 7.34 -15.24
C ALA A 19 16.45 6.69 -14.63
N GLY A 20 15.28 7.19 -15.01
CA GLY A 20 13.99 6.77 -14.44
C GLY A 20 13.52 7.69 -13.32
N PHE A 21 14.41 8.15 -12.43
CA PHE A 21 14.07 9.17 -11.44
C PHE A 21 13.81 10.54 -12.06
N ASP A 22 14.45 10.84 -13.18
CA ASP A 22 14.32 12.08 -13.96
C ASP A 22 12.97 12.18 -14.67
N ILE A 23 12.49 11.05 -15.18
CA ILE A 23 11.23 10.96 -15.91
C ILE A 23 10.07 10.42 -15.08
N GLY A 24 10.26 10.05 -13.82
CA GLY A 24 9.33 9.18 -13.07
C GLY A 24 7.84 9.58 -13.12
N GLN A 25 7.50 10.87 -13.13
CA GLN A 25 6.10 11.31 -13.28
C GLN A 25 5.54 11.06 -14.69
N ILE A 26 6.32 11.34 -15.73
CA ILE A 26 5.94 11.11 -17.12
C ILE A 26 5.98 9.60 -17.43
N GLY A 27 7.01 8.91 -16.95
CA GLY A 27 7.16 7.46 -17.03
C GLY A 27 5.96 6.76 -16.43
N LEU A 28 5.58 7.10 -15.19
CA LEU A 28 4.37 6.56 -14.57
C LEU A 28 3.13 6.91 -15.39
N GLY A 29 2.98 8.15 -15.86
CA GLY A 29 1.83 8.57 -16.67
C GLY A 29 1.59 7.70 -17.92
N ASN A 30 2.66 7.23 -18.55
CA ASN A 30 2.65 6.44 -19.79
C ASN A 30 2.76 4.93 -19.56
N HIS A 31 3.07 4.47 -18.35
CA HIS A 31 3.23 3.05 -18.03
C HIS A 31 1.89 2.41 -17.64
N PRO A 32 1.62 1.12 -17.97
CA PRO A 32 0.42 0.41 -17.50
C PRO A 32 0.22 0.47 -15.99
N VAL A 33 1.29 0.40 -15.19
CA VAL A 33 1.23 0.57 -13.72
C VAL A 33 0.67 1.93 -13.32
N GLY A 34 0.94 3.00 -14.07
CA GLY A 34 0.34 4.30 -13.74
C GLY A 34 -1.17 4.35 -13.95
N THR A 35 -1.71 3.54 -14.87
CA THR A 35 -3.17 3.40 -15.01
C THR A 35 -3.75 2.67 -13.79
N LEU A 36 -3.09 1.62 -13.32
CA LEU A 36 -3.48 0.89 -12.10
C LEU A 36 -3.38 1.79 -10.86
N ALA A 37 -2.29 2.56 -10.73
CA ALA A 37 -2.09 3.52 -9.65
C ALA A 37 -3.20 4.57 -9.64
N ARG A 38 -3.55 5.16 -10.81
CA ARG A 38 -4.67 6.10 -10.91
C ARG A 38 -5.99 5.46 -10.47
N ALA A 39 -6.29 4.25 -10.92
CA ALA A 39 -7.51 3.55 -10.51
C ALA A 39 -7.56 3.29 -8.99
N SER A 40 -6.40 3.03 -8.38
CA SER A 40 -6.27 2.75 -6.94
C SER A 40 -6.39 4.00 -6.06
N PHE A 41 -5.90 5.13 -6.56
CA PHE A 41 -5.84 6.40 -5.82
C PHE A 41 -6.97 7.38 -6.15
N GLN A 42 -7.65 7.23 -7.29
CA GLN A 42 -8.78 8.09 -7.68
C GLN A 42 -9.90 8.14 -6.63
N PRO A 43 -10.25 7.04 -5.91
CA PRO A 43 -11.27 7.11 -4.87
C PRO A 43 -10.88 7.98 -3.65
N PHE A 44 -9.65 8.49 -3.56
CA PHE A 44 -9.24 9.40 -2.47
C PHE A 44 -9.78 10.82 -2.62
N ASN A 45 -10.39 11.14 -3.76
CA ASN A 45 -10.96 12.45 -4.02
C ASN A 45 -12.20 12.42 -4.92
N THR A 46 -12.70 11.22 -5.23
CA THR A 46 -13.84 11.00 -6.12
C THR A 46 -14.83 10.09 -5.41
N GLY A 47 -16.03 10.60 -5.11
CA GLY A 47 -17.10 9.85 -4.42
C GLY A 47 -17.78 10.70 -3.34
N ASP A 48 -18.64 10.05 -2.55
CA ASP A 48 -19.20 10.66 -1.34
C ASP A 48 -18.06 10.96 -0.33
N PRO A 49 -18.06 12.08 0.41
CA PRO A 49 -17.01 12.39 1.38
C PRO A 49 -16.77 11.31 2.45
N VAL A 50 -17.82 10.62 2.90
CA VAL A 50 -17.73 9.51 3.86
C VAL A 50 -17.07 8.30 3.20
N GLU A 51 -17.41 8.03 1.95
CA GLU A 51 -16.79 6.98 1.13
C GLU A 51 -15.32 7.27 0.86
N VAL A 52 -14.98 8.51 0.52
CA VAL A 52 -13.59 8.96 0.36
C VAL A 52 -12.79 8.74 1.65
N SER A 53 -13.35 9.10 2.81
CA SER A 53 -12.71 8.87 4.11
C SER A 53 -12.62 7.39 4.47
N MET A 54 -13.62 6.58 4.09
CA MET A 54 -13.56 5.12 4.21
C MET A 54 -12.39 4.56 3.40
N CYS A 55 -12.23 4.99 2.15
CA CYS A 55 -11.15 4.54 1.29
C CYS A 55 -9.76 4.96 1.81
N LEU A 56 -9.58 6.27 2.03
CA LEU A 56 -8.29 6.84 2.36
C LEU A 56 -7.91 6.60 3.82
N ASN A 57 -8.74 7.02 4.77
CA ASN A 57 -8.34 7.02 6.18
C ASN A 57 -8.56 5.67 6.84
N ILE A 58 -9.74 5.06 6.63
CA ILE A 58 -10.11 3.81 7.29
C ILE A 58 -9.41 2.62 6.63
N VAL A 59 -9.45 2.48 5.32
CA VAL A 59 -8.86 1.31 4.65
C VAL A 59 -7.38 1.52 4.36
N LEU A 60 -7.01 2.49 3.53
CA LEU A 60 -5.60 2.67 3.15
C LEU A 60 -4.73 3.00 4.36
N GLU A 61 -5.01 4.10 5.08
CA GLU A 61 -4.09 4.61 6.09
C GLU A 61 -4.05 3.78 7.36
N THR A 62 -5.16 3.14 7.73
CA THR A 62 -5.20 2.29 8.92
C THR A 62 -4.74 0.86 8.62
N ALA A 63 -5.05 0.29 7.44
CA ALA A 63 -4.68 -1.11 7.13
C ALA A 63 -3.36 -1.26 6.34
N TYR A 64 -3.06 -0.36 5.39
CA TYR A 64 -2.01 -0.58 4.39
C TYR A 64 -0.87 0.44 4.36
N THR A 65 -1.07 1.66 4.89
CA THR A 65 0.03 2.63 4.99
C THR A 65 1.16 2.08 5.83
N ASN A 66 0.80 1.31 6.84
CA ASN A 66 1.72 0.83 7.83
C ASN A 66 2.69 -0.22 7.18
N PRO A 67 2.26 -1.25 6.41
CA PRO A 67 3.16 -2.04 5.54
C PRO A 67 4.00 -1.20 4.56
N LEU A 68 3.44 -0.11 4.03
CA LEU A 68 4.12 0.76 3.05
C LEU A 68 5.20 1.67 3.67
N VAL A 69 4.97 2.25 4.85
CA VAL A 69 5.81 3.31 5.45
C VAL A 69 6.64 2.86 6.63
N VAL A 70 6.51 1.60 7.05
CA VAL A 70 7.40 0.99 8.06
C VAL A 70 8.09 -0.25 7.52
N ALA A 71 7.32 -1.25 7.03
CA ALA A 71 7.91 -2.50 6.60
C ALA A 71 8.78 -2.31 5.36
N LEU A 72 8.29 -1.63 4.31
CA LEU A 72 9.08 -1.41 3.10
C LEU A 72 10.39 -0.61 3.37
N PRO A 73 10.42 0.44 4.22
CA PRO A 73 11.66 1.05 4.68
C PRO A 73 12.65 0.09 5.36
N GLN A 74 12.18 -0.91 6.09
CA GLN A 74 13.06 -1.92 6.67
C GLN A 74 13.81 -2.69 5.58
N VAL A 75 13.14 -3.05 4.48
CA VAL A 75 13.76 -3.67 3.30
C VAL A 75 14.85 -2.78 2.72
N ALA A 76 14.56 -1.49 2.55
CA ALA A 76 15.54 -0.51 2.07
C ALA A 76 16.76 -0.44 3.01
N ALA A 77 16.55 -0.40 4.33
CA ALA A 77 17.61 -0.31 5.32
C ALA A 77 18.55 -1.52 5.32
N VAL A 78 18.02 -2.74 5.23
CA VAL A 78 18.86 -3.96 5.19
C VAL A 78 19.66 -4.08 3.89
N ASN A 79 19.20 -3.45 2.80
CA ASN A 79 19.93 -3.35 1.53
C ASN A 79 20.88 -2.14 1.48
N GLY A 80 21.15 -1.47 2.60
CA GLY A 80 22.11 -0.36 2.68
C GLY A 80 21.60 0.99 2.17
N GLU A 81 20.29 1.12 1.96
CA GLU A 81 19.64 2.37 1.59
C GLU A 81 19.17 3.12 2.86
N HIS A 82 19.42 4.42 2.94
CA HIS A 82 19.11 5.20 4.15
C HIS A 82 18.26 6.46 3.91
N ALA A 83 18.16 6.93 2.66
CA ALA A 83 17.38 8.12 2.32
C ALA A 83 15.88 7.84 2.34
N MET A 84 15.43 6.69 1.83
CA MET A 84 14.03 6.29 1.88
C MET A 84 13.55 6.04 3.32
N PRO A 85 14.26 5.26 4.18
CA PRO A 85 13.87 5.14 5.59
C PRO A 85 13.82 6.46 6.33
N THR A 86 14.78 7.36 6.09
CA THR A 86 14.77 8.70 6.70
C THR A 86 13.52 9.49 6.30
N ALA A 87 13.12 9.42 5.03
CA ALA A 87 11.95 10.11 4.52
C ALA A 87 10.63 9.46 5.00
N PHE A 88 10.52 8.14 4.91
CA PHE A 88 9.26 7.42 5.14
C PHE A 88 8.94 7.28 6.63
N LEU A 89 9.93 7.10 7.50
CA LEU A 89 9.70 7.09 8.95
C LEU A 89 9.33 8.48 9.49
N SER A 90 9.75 9.56 8.79
CA SER A 90 9.25 10.91 9.09
C SER A 90 7.77 11.04 8.70
N ILE A 91 7.39 10.57 7.51
CA ILE A 91 5.98 10.52 7.05
C ILE A 91 5.12 9.73 8.04
N GLN A 92 5.61 8.58 8.51
CA GLN A 92 4.90 7.71 9.44
C GLN A 92 4.44 8.41 10.72
N SER A 93 5.19 9.40 11.22
CA SER A 93 4.83 10.15 12.43
C SER A 93 3.57 11.00 12.28
N ASP A 94 3.14 11.27 11.03
CA ASP A 94 1.91 12.01 10.73
C ASP A 94 0.69 11.08 10.62
N GLU A 95 0.89 9.80 10.30
CA GLU A 95 -0.18 8.86 9.94
C GLU A 95 -1.15 8.56 11.08
N SER A 96 -0.69 8.63 12.34
CA SER A 96 -1.58 8.47 13.50
C SER A 96 -2.69 9.54 13.53
N ARG A 97 -2.42 10.74 13.01
CA ARG A 97 -3.41 11.83 12.93
C ARG A 97 -4.39 11.59 11.79
N HIS A 98 -3.96 10.97 10.70
CA HIS A 98 -4.84 10.63 9.59
C HIS A 98 -5.81 9.49 9.94
N MET A 99 -5.31 8.46 10.63
CA MET A 99 -6.15 7.40 11.21
C MET A 99 -7.20 7.98 12.17
N ALA A 100 -6.82 8.95 13.01
CA ALA A 100 -7.74 9.63 13.91
C ALA A 100 -8.84 10.42 13.16
N ASN A 101 -8.51 11.05 12.02
CA ASN A 101 -9.49 11.71 11.17
C ASN A 101 -10.50 10.70 10.60
N GLY A 102 -10.03 9.55 10.09
CA GLY A 102 -10.90 8.48 9.62
C GLY A 102 -11.88 8.01 10.69
N TYR A 103 -11.33 7.68 11.86
CA TYR A 103 -12.14 7.26 13.01
C TYR A 103 -13.17 8.33 13.40
N GLY A 104 -12.77 9.60 13.47
CA GLY A 104 -13.67 10.72 13.77
C GLY A 104 -14.81 10.85 12.75
N THR A 105 -14.49 10.77 11.46
CA THR A 105 -15.49 10.79 10.37
C THR A 105 -16.47 9.63 10.51
N LEU A 106 -15.97 8.40 10.66
CA LEU A 106 -16.82 7.22 10.80
C LEU A 106 -17.73 7.34 12.03
N MET A 107 -17.18 7.74 13.17
CA MET A 107 -17.94 7.90 14.41
C MET A 107 -19.04 8.97 14.34
N SER A 108 -18.89 9.97 13.46
CA SER A 108 -19.91 11.01 13.26
C SER A 108 -21.15 10.51 12.51
N VAL A 109 -21.05 9.41 11.77
CA VAL A 109 -22.13 8.91 10.91
C VAL A 109 -22.62 7.50 11.27
N ILE A 110 -21.80 6.70 11.96
CA ILE A 110 -22.09 5.27 12.22
C ILE A 110 -23.23 5.03 13.23
N GLN A 111 -23.60 6.04 14.03
CA GLN A 111 -24.70 5.90 15.00
C GLN A 111 -26.08 5.91 14.33
N GLU A 112 -26.18 6.44 13.10
CA GLU A 112 -27.39 6.36 12.31
C GLU A 112 -27.47 4.97 11.66
N HIS A 113 -28.45 4.18 12.08
CA HIS A 113 -28.53 2.76 11.71
C HIS A 113 -28.78 2.58 10.21
N ASP A 114 -29.46 3.55 9.57
CA ASP A 114 -29.70 3.54 8.13
C ASP A 114 -28.41 3.71 7.32
N ASN A 115 -27.32 4.21 7.92
CA ASN A 115 -26.02 4.32 7.26
C ASN A 115 -25.26 2.99 7.19
N LEU A 116 -25.54 2.03 8.08
CA LEU A 116 -24.73 0.82 8.23
C LEU A 116 -24.58 0.00 6.93
N PRO A 117 -25.64 -0.23 6.12
CA PRO A 117 -25.49 -0.95 4.86
C PRO A 117 -24.51 -0.26 3.91
N PHE A 118 -24.56 1.07 3.80
CA PHE A 118 -23.69 1.85 2.93
C PHE A 118 -22.25 1.89 3.44
N LEU A 119 -22.06 2.00 4.76
CA LEU A 119 -20.74 1.95 5.38
C LEU A 119 -20.08 0.58 5.18
N GLN A 120 -20.84 -0.50 5.35
CA GLN A 120 -20.35 -1.86 5.12
C GLN A 120 -19.99 -2.08 3.64
N GLU A 121 -20.86 -1.67 2.71
CA GLU A 121 -20.58 -1.76 1.27
C GLU A 121 -19.33 -0.96 0.88
N SER A 122 -19.18 0.25 1.43
CA SER A 122 -18.02 1.10 1.21
C SER A 122 -16.73 0.46 1.74
N LEU A 123 -16.77 -0.08 2.96
CA LEU A 123 -15.65 -0.82 3.54
C LEU A 123 -15.26 -2.02 2.67
N ASP A 124 -16.22 -2.88 2.30
CA ASP A 124 -15.95 -4.09 1.53
C ASP A 124 -15.33 -3.77 0.15
N ARG A 125 -15.88 -2.76 -0.53
CA ARG A 125 -15.38 -2.32 -1.84
C ARG A 125 -13.98 -1.73 -1.74
N HIS A 126 -13.76 -0.80 -0.81
CA HIS A 126 -12.45 -0.16 -0.70
C HIS A 126 -11.38 -1.11 -0.16
N PHE A 127 -11.72 -2.00 0.75
CA PHE A 127 -10.80 -3.05 1.20
C PHE A 127 -10.35 -3.92 0.01
N TRP A 128 -11.29 -4.32 -0.85
CA TRP A 128 -10.97 -5.07 -2.07
C TRP A 128 -10.05 -4.29 -3.02
N HIS A 129 -10.36 -3.02 -3.28
CA HIS A 129 -9.55 -2.21 -4.18
C HIS A 129 -8.14 -1.92 -3.63
N GLN A 130 -8.02 -1.62 -2.34
CA GLN A 130 -6.72 -1.34 -1.72
C GLN A 130 -5.87 -2.60 -1.58
N HIS A 131 -6.47 -3.76 -1.30
CA HIS A 131 -5.75 -5.04 -1.38
C HIS A 131 -5.10 -5.25 -2.75
N GLN A 132 -5.88 -5.11 -3.84
CA GLN A 132 -5.36 -5.34 -5.19
C GLN A 132 -4.17 -4.43 -5.54
N SER A 133 -4.13 -3.22 -4.96
CA SER A 133 -3.10 -2.23 -5.24
C SER A 133 -1.92 -2.32 -4.27
N MET A 134 -2.16 -2.24 -2.97
CA MET A 134 -1.13 -2.13 -1.93
C MET A 134 -0.41 -3.45 -1.73
N ASP A 135 -1.11 -4.58 -1.78
CA ASP A 135 -0.47 -5.88 -1.59
C ASP A 135 0.43 -6.24 -2.76
N THR A 136 -0.05 -5.92 -3.96
CA THR A 136 0.78 -6.00 -5.17
C THR A 136 2.00 -5.09 -5.05
N LEU A 137 1.81 -3.83 -4.66
CA LEU A 137 2.89 -2.85 -4.58
C LEU A 137 3.95 -3.26 -3.57
N VAL A 138 3.56 -3.49 -2.32
CA VAL A 138 4.50 -3.81 -1.24
C VAL A 138 5.13 -5.18 -1.47
N GLY A 139 4.35 -6.19 -1.87
CA GLY A 139 4.86 -7.53 -2.18
C GLY A 139 5.88 -7.53 -3.32
N VAL A 140 5.61 -6.83 -4.43
CA VAL A 140 6.57 -6.74 -5.55
C VAL A 140 7.84 -6.00 -5.12
N LEU A 141 7.71 -4.84 -4.48
CA LEU A 141 8.88 -4.03 -4.12
C LEU A 141 9.77 -4.73 -3.10
N SER A 142 9.18 -5.42 -2.12
CA SER A 142 9.93 -6.09 -1.05
C SER A 142 10.55 -7.42 -1.47
N GLU A 143 9.88 -8.21 -2.31
CA GLU A 143 10.35 -9.55 -2.63
C GLU A 143 11.06 -9.64 -3.98
N TYR A 144 10.81 -8.73 -4.92
CA TYR A 144 11.39 -8.82 -6.27
C TYR A 144 12.35 -7.69 -6.62
N PHE A 145 12.26 -6.55 -5.95
CA PHE A 145 13.14 -5.40 -6.18
C PHE A 145 14.16 -5.17 -5.04
N ALA A 146 14.35 -6.18 -4.19
CA ALA A 146 15.34 -6.20 -3.11
C ALA A 146 16.17 -7.50 -3.18
N VAL A 147 17.41 -7.42 -2.67
CA VAL A 147 18.31 -8.57 -2.55
C VAL A 147 18.13 -9.23 -1.19
N GLU A 148 18.30 -8.45 -0.12
CA GLU A 148 18.06 -8.93 1.25
C GLU A 148 16.60 -8.73 1.63
N ARG A 149 15.93 -9.82 2.03
CA ARG A 149 14.50 -9.85 2.36
C ARG A 149 14.32 -10.22 3.83
N PRO A 150 14.01 -9.27 4.72
CA PRO A 150 13.93 -9.53 6.16
C PRO A 150 12.67 -10.29 6.58
N TRP A 151 11.69 -10.47 5.68
CA TRP A 151 10.40 -11.10 5.92
C TRP A 151 9.77 -11.52 4.58
N ALA A 152 8.77 -12.42 4.63
CA ALA A 152 7.86 -12.64 3.52
C ALA A 152 6.69 -11.65 3.62
N TYR A 153 6.21 -11.12 2.48
CA TYR A 153 5.14 -10.11 2.47
C TYR A 153 3.87 -10.62 3.14
N LYS A 154 3.59 -11.92 3.01
CA LYS A 154 2.49 -12.57 3.71
C LYS A 154 2.55 -12.37 5.23
N ASP A 155 3.73 -12.47 5.85
CA ASP A 155 3.87 -12.33 7.30
C ASP A 155 3.55 -10.89 7.73
N VAL A 156 4.00 -9.90 6.95
CA VAL A 156 3.66 -8.48 7.16
C VAL A 156 2.17 -8.24 6.98
N TRP A 157 1.56 -8.85 5.95
CA TRP A 157 0.12 -8.73 5.70
C TRP A 157 -0.71 -9.36 6.83
N GLU A 158 -0.33 -10.54 7.32
CA GLU A 158 -1.00 -11.21 8.44
C GLU A 158 -0.96 -10.33 9.71
N GLU A 159 0.21 -9.81 10.09
CA GLU A 159 0.31 -8.97 11.29
C GLU A 159 -0.49 -7.65 11.11
N TRP A 160 -0.31 -6.93 10.01
CA TRP A 160 -0.77 -5.53 9.93
C TRP A 160 -2.23 -5.43 9.42
N VAL A 161 -2.64 -6.34 8.53
CA VAL A 161 -3.99 -6.34 7.97
C VAL A 161 -4.92 -7.25 8.76
N VAL A 162 -4.49 -8.48 9.09
CA VAL A 162 -5.37 -9.43 9.80
C VAL A 162 -5.40 -9.13 11.29
N ASP A 163 -4.25 -9.09 11.96
CA ASP A 163 -4.23 -8.96 13.41
C ASP A 163 -4.52 -7.52 13.86
N ASP A 164 -3.83 -6.54 13.29
CA ASP A 164 -3.99 -5.14 13.69
C ASP A 164 -5.26 -4.50 13.12
N PHE A 165 -5.43 -4.45 11.80
CA PHE A 165 -6.60 -3.80 11.23
C PHE A 165 -7.90 -4.57 11.51
N VAL A 166 -7.98 -5.85 11.14
CA VAL A 166 -9.21 -6.63 11.35
C VAL A 166 -9.38 -7.03 12.82
N GLY A 167 -8.34 -7.58 13.46
CA GLY A 167 -8.42 -8.09 14.83
C GLY A 167 -8.53 -7.01 15.90
N SER A 168 -7.84 -5.88 15.75
CA SER A 168 -7.81 -4.82 16.76
C SER A 168 -8.65 -3.59 16.40
N TYR A 169 -8.49 -3.02 15.21
CA TYR A 169 -9.21 -1.80 14.84
C TYR A 169 -10.69 -2.05 14.57
N MET A 170 -11.01 -2.99 13.68
CA MET A 170 -12.40 -3.31 13.29
C MET A 170 -13.20 -3.95 14.43
N SER A 171 -12.56 -4.70 15.33
CA SER A 171 -13.25 -5.27 16.50
C SER A 171 -13.86 -4.20 17.42
N ARG A 172 -13.25 -3.01 17.49
CA ARG A 172 -13.80 -1.84 18.21
C ARG A 172 -15.02 -1.24 17.52
N LEU A 173 -15.21 -1.50 16.24
CA LEU A 173 -16.35 -1.04 15.45
C LEU A 173 -17.53 -2.04 15.46
N SER A 174 -17.28 -3.28 15.90
CA SER A 174 -18.32 -4.32 15.97
C SER A 174 -19.54 -3.95 16.83
N PRO A 175 -19.43 -3.23 17.96
CA PRO A 175 -20.60 -2.77 18.72
C PRO A 175 -21.53 -1.84 17.94
N PHE A 176 -21.05 -1.20 16.87
CA PHE A 176 -21.86 -0.33 16.01
C PHE A 176 -22.46 -1.10 14.81
N GLY A 177 -22.16 -2.39 14.66
CA GLY A 177 -22.74 -3.25 13.62
C GLY A 177 -21.88 -3.42 12.36
N LEU A 178 -20.72 -2.75 12.26
CA LEU A 178 -19.74 -3.02 11.21
C LEU A 178 -19.09 -4.39 11.40
N LYS A 179 -18.85 -5.08 10.29
CA LYS A 179 -18.24 -6.42 10.25
C LYS A 179 -16.89 -6.36 9.51
N PRO A 180 -15.99 -7.31 9.79
CA PRO A 180 -14.79 -7.51 8.98
C PRO A 180 -15.13 -7.62 7.49
N PRO A 181 -14.21 -7.23 6.59
CA PRO A 181 -14.43 -7.28 5.15
C PRO A 181 -14.92 -8.66 4.69
N ALA A 182 -16.03 -8.70 3.96
CA ALA A 182 -16.71 -9.96 3.63
C ALA A 182 -15.84 -10.96 2.87
N ARG A 183 -14.88 -10.47 2.08
CA ARG A 183 -13.99 -11.26 1.22
C ARG A 183 -12.58 -11.43 1.78
N LEU A 184 -12.37 -11.21 3.09
CA LEU A 184 -11.04 -11.31 3.71
C LEU A 184 -10.35 -12.66 3.43
N GLY A 185 -11.09 -13.78 3.45
CA GLY A 185 -10.52 -15.09 3.14
C GLY A 185 -10.07 -15.23 1.68
N GLU A 186 -10.73 -14.54 0.74
CA GLU A 186 -10.27 -14.50 -0.65
C GLU A 186 -9.02 -13.64 -0.79
N VAL A 187 -9.00 -12.48 -0.16
CA VAL A 187 -7.84 -11.57 -0.08
C VAL A 187 -6.62 -12.33 0.45
N ALA A 188 -6.76 -13.06 1.56
CA ALA A 188 -5.71 -13.90 2.12
C ALA A 188 -5.16 -14.93 1.12
N ARG A 189 -6.03 -15.50 0.26
CA ARG A 189 -5.59 -16.40 -0.81
C ARG A 189 -4.76 -15.65 -1.86
N PHE A 190 -5.23 -14.48 -2.32
CA PHE A 190 -4.53 -13.66 -3.32
C PHE A 190 -3.13 -13.23 -2.85
N VAL A 191 -2.95 -12.92 -1.57
CA VAL A 191 -1.64 -12.55 -0.99
C VAL A 191 -0.58 -13.64 -1.18
N ASN A 192 -0.95 -14.92 -1.34
CA ASN A 192 0.03 -15.98 -1.60
C ASN A 192 0.58 -16.01 -3.04
N GLU A 193 -0.05 -15.30 -3.99
CA GLU A 193 0.20 -15.54 -5.43
C GLU A 193 0.24 -14.26 -6.29
N MET A 194 -0.47 -13.21 -5.88
CA MET A 194 -0.78 -12.07 -6.74
C MET A 194 0.46 -11.25 -7.10
N HIS A 195 1.27 -10.87 -6.12
CA HIS A 195 2.48 -10.07 -6.34
C HIS A 195 3.55 -10.85 -7.12
N HIS A 196 3.65 -12.17 -6.92
CA HIS A 196 4.50 -13.04 -7.74
C HIS A 196 4.11 -12.99 -9.22
N SER A 197 2.81 -13.10 -9.50
CA SER A 197 2.27 -13.02 -10.87
C SER A 197 2.52 -11.64 -11.50
N VAL A 198 2.36 -10.57 -10.72
CA VAL A 198 2.65 -9.21 -11.19
C VAL A 198 4.15 -9.02 -11.44
N ALA A 199 5.03 -9.53 -10.58
CA ALA A 199 6.46 -9.45 -10.77
C ALA A 199 6.91 -10.12 -12.09
N ILE A 200 6.35 -11.29 -12.41
CA ILE A 200 6.56 -11.96 -13.71
C ILE A 200 6.11 -11.06 -14.87
N ALA A 201 4.94 -10.44 -14.77
CA ALA A 201 4.43 -9.55 -15.81
C ALA A 201 5.34 -8.32 -16.00
N LEU A 202 5.79 -7.70 -14.90
CA LEU A 202 6.71 -6.54 -14.93
C LEU A 202 8.08 -6.90 -15.51
N ALA A 203 8.59 -8.10 -15.23
CA ALA A 203 9.81 -8.61 -15.83
C ALA A 203 9.63 -8.90 -17.33
N ALA A 204 8.50 -9.49 -17.73
CA ALA A 204 8.19 -9.76 -19.14
C ALA A 204 8.00 -8.48 -19.97
N MET A 205 7.51 -7.41 -19.35
CA MET A 205 7.29 -6.11 -19.99
C MET A 205 8.40 -5.09 -19.71
N TRP A 206 9.59 -5.55 -19.30
CA TRP A 206 10.71 -4.68 -18.93
C TRP A 206 11.05 -3.55 -19.92
N PRO A 207 10.87 -3.66 -21.26
CA PRO A 207 11.15 -2.54 -22.16
C PRO A 207 10.23 -1.34 -21.96
N LEU A 208 9.09 -1.51 -21.26
CA LEU A 208 8.17 -0.44 -20.92
C LEU A 208 8.51 0.21 -19.57
N ASN A 209 9.22 -0.50 -18.69
CA ASN A 209 9.56 -0.02 -17.36
C ASN A 209 10.49 1.19 -17.45
N PHE A 210 10.31 2.16 -16.55
CA PHE A 210 11.25 3.27 -16.34
C PHE A 210 12.20 2.99 -15.15
N TRP A 211 12.38 1.72 -14.82
CA TRP A 211 13.29 1.20 -13.81
C TRP A 211 13.93 -0.08 -14.35
N ARG A 212 15.02 -0.51 -13.71
CA ARG A 212 15.69 -1.78 -14.02
C ARG A 212 15.15 -2.90 -13.15
N THR A 213 15.10 -4.11 -13.70
CA THR A 213 14.74 -5.33 -12.96
C THR A 213 15.85 -6.32 -13.18
N ASP A 214 16.48 -6.76 -12.09
CA ASP A 214 17.50 -7.80 -12.14
C ASP A 214 16.83 -9.19 -12.12
N PRO A 215 17.43 -10.20 -12.76
CA PRO A 215 16.92 -11.56 -12.67
C PRO A 215 17.13 -12.13 -11.26
N MET A 216 16.18 -12.94 -10.81
CA MET A 216 16.32 -13.72 -9.57
C MET A 216 17.49 -14.71 -9.71
N GLY A 217 18.37 -14.77 -8.71
CA GLY A 217 19.47 -15.72 -8.58
C GLY A 217 19.08 -16.96 -7.78
N SER A 218 20.01 -17.92 -7.65
CA SER A 218 19.74 -19.19 -6.96
C SER A 218 19.33 -19.01 -5.49
N ALA A 219 19.93 -18.04 -4.80
CA ALA A 219 19.63 -17.75 -3.40
C ALA A 219 18.22 -17.20 -3.18
N ASP A 220 17.57 -16.67 -4.24
CA ASP A 220 16.21 -16.14 -4.14
C ASP A 220 15.12 -17.22 -4.18
N TYR A 221 15.50 -18.47 -4.45
CA TYR A 221 14.60 -19.63 -4.53
C TYR A 221 14.75 -20.60 -3.35
N GLU A 222 15.65 -20.31 -2.41
CA GLU A 222 15.91 -21.09 -1.19
C GLU A 222 15.00 -20.62 -0.04
#